data_AF-A0A925B640-F1
#
_entry.id   AF-A0A925B640-F1
#
_cell.length_a   1.000
_cell.length_b   1.000
_cell.length_c   1.000
_cell.angle_alpha   90.00
_cell.angle_beta   90.00
_cell.angle_gamma   90.00
#
_symmetry.space_group_name_H-M   'P 1'
#
loop_
_entity.id
_entity.type
_entity.pdbx_description
1 polymer ?
#
loop_
_entity_poly.entity_id
_entity_poly.type
_entity_poly.pdbx_seq_one_letter_code
_entity_poly.pdbx_strand_id
1 'polypeptide(L)'
;MGADTLKLPASIEAAAARLAKEDGVSLSHWVALAVAQKIGAVETAADFFRVRAGQSRPEDLPDSLAVAPNRPPDPGDELPPGW
;
A
#
# COMPACT_ATOMS: atom_id res chain seq x y z
N MET A 1 -6.65 -19.07 -22.14
CA MET A 1 -6.13 -18.26 -21.03
C MET A 1 -5.11 -19.13 -20.32
N GLY A 2 -3.82 -18.90 -20.57
CA GLY A 2 -2.76 -19.74 -20.03
C GLY A 2 -2.54 -19.42 -18.55
N ALA A 3 -2.63 -20.42 -17.69
CA ALA A 3 -2.13 -20.29 -16.32
C ALA A 3 -0.60 -20.32 -16.40
N ASP A 4 0.03 -19.15 -16.45
CA ASP A 4 1.48 -19.06 -16.27
C ASP A 4 1.81 -19.55 -14.86
N THR A 5 2.63 -20.59 -14.78
CA THR A 5 3.03 -21.19 -13.50
C THR A 5 3.98 -20.25 -12.77
N LEU A 6 3.45 -19.48 -11.82
CA LEU A 6 4.23 -18.67 -10.90
C LEU A 6 5.09 -19.59 -10.02
N LYS A 7 6.41 -19.42 -10.07
CA LYS A 7 7.34 -20.12 -9.18
C LYS A 7 7.65 -19.26 -7.97
N LEU A 8 7.28 -19.75 -6.79
CA LEU A 8 7.59 -19.11 -5.52
C LEU A 8 8.97 -19.58 -5.03
N PRO A 9 9.72 -18.75 -4.30
CA PRO A 9 10.88 -19.21 -3.53
C PRO A 9 10.46 -20.31 -2.54
N ALA A 10 11.30 -21.33 -2.36
CA ALA A 10 10.97 -22.51 -1.54
C ALA A 10 10.53 -22.17 -0.11
N SER A 11 11.13 -21.14 0.52
CA SER A 11 10.75 -20.70 1.86
C SER A 11 9.33 -20.13 1.92
N ILE A 12 8.92 -19.40 0.88
CA ILE A 12 7.58 -18.82 0.76
C ILE A 12 6.55 -19.90 0.48
N GLU A 13 6.87 -20.84 -0.41
CA GLU A 13 6.01 -21.98 -0.71
C GLU A 13 5.75 -22.84 0.53
N ALA A 14 6.79 -23.14 1.32
CA ALA A 14 6.66 -23.88 2.57
C ALA A 14 5.78 -23.15 3.61
N ALA A 15 5.96 -21.83 3.74
CA ALA A 15 5.14 -21.02 4.65
C ALA A 15 3.67 -20.98 4.20
N ALA A 16 3.41 -20.75 2.92
CA ALA A 16 2.07 -20.73 2.36
C ALA A 16 1.38 -22.10 2.47
N ALA A 17 2.10 -23.20 2.26
CA ALA A 17 1.56 -24.55 2.41
C ALA A 17 1.18 -24.86 3.86
N ARG A 18 1.98 -24.41 4.85
CA ARG A 18 1.65 -24.54 6.27
C ARG A 18 0.36 -23.77 6.61
N LEU A 19 0.25 -22.51 6.17
CA LEU A 19 -0.93 -21.68 6.42
C LEU A 19 -2.18 -22.25 5.71
N ALA A 20 -2.05 -22.69 4.46
CA ALA A 20 -3.14 -23.33 3.72
C ALA A 20 -3.67 -24.58 4.45
N LYS A 21 -2.77 -25.38 5.04
CA LYS A 21 -3.14 -26.53 5.85
C LYS A 21 -3.86 -26.13 7.14
N GLU A 22 -3.41 -25.07 7.81
CA GLU A 22 -4.08 -24.51 9.00
C GLU A 22 -5.49 -24.01 8.67
N ASP A 23 -5.67 -23.41 7.49
CA ASP A 23 -6.95 -22.92 6.97
C ASP A 23 -7.82 -24.02 6.32
N GLY A 24 -7.32 -25.25 6.19
CA GLY A 24 -8.05 -26.39 5.62
C GLY A 24 -8.31 -26.32 4.11
N VAL A 25 -7.51 -25.53 3.37
CA VAL A 25 -7.65 -25.32 1.92
C VAL A 25 -6.41 -25.78 1.15
N SER A 26 -6.51 -25.94 -0.17
CA SER A 26 -5.34 -26.23 -1.00
C SER A 26 -4.43 -25.01 -1.12
N LEU A 27 -3.13 -25.22 -1.34
CA LEU A 27 -2.17 -24.13 -1.55
C LEU A 27 -2.61 -23.19 -2.68
N SER A 28 -3.06 -23.73 -3.81
CA SER A 28 -3.53 -22.93 -4.94
C SER A 28 -4.72 -22.04 -4.58
N HIS A 29 -5.68 -22.58 -3.82
CA HIS A 29 -6.83 -21.80 -3.35
C HIS A 29 -6.38 -20.73 -2.34
N TRP A 30 -5.49 -21.09 -1.41
CA TRP A 30 -4.94 -20.14 -0.44
C TRP A 30 -4.22 -18.97 -1.11
N VAL A 31 -3.39 -19.25 -2.12
CA VAL A 31 -2.70 -18.21 -2.91
C VAL A 31 -3.71 -17.34 -3.67
N ALA A 32 -4.75 -17.93 -4.26
CA ALA A 32 -5.81 -17.17 -4.93
C ALA A 32 -6.52 -16.21 -3.98
N LEU A 33 -6.83 -16.66 -2.75
CA LEU A 33 -7.42 -15.81 -1.71
C LEU A 33 -6.46 -14.69 -1.29
N ALA A 34 -5.18 -15.00 -1.09
CA ALA A 34 -4.18 -13.99 -0.73
C ALA A 34 -4.03 -12.90 -1.82
N VAL A 35 -4.05 -13.30 -3.10
CA VAL A 35 -4.04 -12.36 -4.23
C VAL A 35 -5.32 -11.52 -4.25
N ALA A 36 -6.49 -12.13 -4.08
CA ALA A 36 -7.77 -11.40 -4.01
C ALA A 36 -7.78 -10.38 -2.87
N GLN A 37 -7.27 -10.75 -1.68
CA GLN A 37 -7.13 -9.84 -0.54
C GLN A 37 -6.20 -8.68 -0.85
N LYS A 38 -5.05 -8.93 -1.50
CA LYS A 38 -4.10 -7.87 -1.88
C LYS A 38 -4.70 -6.90 -2.89
N ILE A 39 -5.42 -7.43 -3.89
CA ILE A 39 -6.15 -6.61 -4.89
C ILE A 39 -7.17 -5.73 -4.15
N GLY A 40 -8.03 -6.33 -3.33
CA GLY A 40 -9.03 -5.60 -2.57
C GLY A 40 -8.43 -4.51 -1.68
N ALA A 41 -7.31 -4.79 -1.00
CA ALA A 41 -6.63 -3.80 -0.17
C ALA A 41 -6.07 -2.62 -0.99
N VAL A 42 -5.47 -2.89 -2.15
CA VAL A 42 -4.90 -1.85 -3.04
C VAL A 42 -6.01 -1.00 -3.66
N GLU A 43 -7.04 -1.63 -4.20
CA GLU A 43 -8.16 -0.93 -4.85
C GLU A 43 -8.98 -0.11 -3.85
N THR A 44 -9.29 -0.68 -2.68
CA THR A 44 -10.01 0.04 -1.61
C THR A 44 -9.21 1.25 -1.12
N ALA A 45 -7.89 1.13 -0.99
CA ALA A 45 -7.05 2.27 -0.62
C ALA A 45 -7.10 3.36 -1.69
N ALA A 46 -6.97 2.99 -2.97
CA ALA A 46 -7.05 3.94 -4.08
C ALA A 46 -8.40 4.67 -4.11
N ASP A 47 -9.51 3.94 -3.96
CA ASP A 47 -10.84 4.52 -3.91
C ASP A 47 -11.05 5.43 -2.69
N PHE A 48 -10.57 5.00 -1.52
CA PHE A 48 -10.62 5.83 -0.31
C PHE A 48 -9.88 7.16 -0.51
N PHE A 49 -8.66 7.11 -1.05
CA PHE A 49 -7.89 8.33 -1.31
C PHE A 49 -8.52 9.22 -2.38
N ARG A 50 -9.11 8.63 -3.42
CA ARG A 50 -9.88 9.37 -4.45
C ARG A 50 -11.06 10.11 -3.84
N VAL A 51 -11.86 9.43 -3.01
CA VAL A 51 -13.00 10.06 -2.32
C VAL A 51 -12.54 11.12 -1.33
N ARG A 52 -11.50 10.82 -0.55
CA ARG A 52 -10.94 11.75 0.45
C ARG A 52 -10.34 13.01 -0.19
N ALA A 53 -9.69 12.89 -1.34
CA ALA A 53 -9.12 14.01 -2.06
C ALA A 53 -10.20 14.99 -2.53
N GLY A 54 -11.44 14.53 -2.76
CA GLY A 54 -12.55 15.39 -3.14
C GLY A 54 -12.26 16.14 -4.45
N GLN A 55 -12.15 17.46 -4.37
CA GLN A 55 -11.80 18.34 -5.51
C GLN A 55 -10.37 18.89 -5.44
N SER A 56 -9.60 18.48 -4.42
CA SER A 56 -8.25 18.99 -4.20
C SER A 56 -7.33 18.57 -5.35
N ARG A 57 -6.55 19.53 -5.84
CA ARG A 57 -5.57 19.35 -6.91
C ARG A 57 -4.16 19.61 -6.37
N PRO A 58 -3.10 19.03 -6.97
CA PRO A 58 -1.72 19.26 -6.52
C PRO A 58 -1.32 20.75 -6.48
N GLU A 59 -1.92 21.56 -7.35
CA GLU A 59 -1.75 23.02 -7.41
C GLU A 59 -2.35 23.80 -6.22
N ASP A 60 -3.23 23.19 -5.42
CA ASP A 60 -3.82 23.82 -4.22
C ASP A 60 -2.87 23.75 -3.01
N LEU A 61 -1.72 23.07 -3.15
CA LEU A 61 -0.76 22.86 -2.07
C LEU A 61 -0.14 24.18 -1.54
N PRO A 62 0.33 25.13 -2.37
CA PRO A 62 0.89 26.38 -1.88
C PRO A 62 -0.10 27.19 -1.04
N ASP A 63 -1.36 27.26 -1.46
CA ASP A 63 -2.43 27.96 -0.72
C ASP A 63 -2.70 27.29 0.63
N SER A 64 -2.66 25.96 0.68
CA SER A 64 -2.80 25.21 1.93
C SER A 64 -1.64 25.47 2.89
N LEU A 65 -0.41 25.56 2.37
CA LEU A 65 0.78 25.87 3.16
C LEU A 65 0.79 27.32 3.65
N ALA A 66 0.17 28.25 2.92
CA ALA A 66 0.08 29.66 3.31
C ALA A 66 -0.71 29.90 4.60
N VAL A 67 -1.54 28.94 5.02
CA VAL A 67 -2.27 28.98 6.30
C VAL A 67 -1.35 28.69 7.50
N ALA A 68 -0.20 28.06 7.28
CA ALA A 68 0.73 27.74 8.34
C ALA A 68 1.32 29.04 8.96
N PRO A 69 1.43 29.11 10.30
CA PRO A 69 2.01 30.28 10.95
C PRO A 69 3.48 30.44 10.56
N ASN A 70 3.88 31.69 10.27
CA ASN A 70 5.28 32.02 10.00
C ASN A 70 6.10 31.98 11.30
N ARG A 71 6.64 30.80 11.61
CA ARG A 71 7.50 30.54 12.78
C ARG A 71 8.71 29.70 12.37
N PRO A 72 9.80 29.72 13.15
CA PRO A 72 10.93 28.81 12.93
C PRO A 72 10.47 27.34 12.90
N PRO A 73 11.15 26.45 12.16
CA PRO A 73 10.94 25.02 12.23
C PRO A 73 11.06 24.51 13.67
N ASP A 74 10.36 23.42 13.98
CA ASP A 74 10.56 22.73 15.24
C ASP A 74 11.97 22.08 15.27
N PRO A 75 12.61 21.94 16.45
CA PRO A 75 13.94 21.35 16.52
C PRO A 75 13.99 19.93 15.91
N GLY A 76 14.86 19.74 14.92
CA GLY A 76 14.97 18.50 14.13
C GLY A 76 14.30 18.55 12.75
N ASP A 77 13.43 19.52 12.50
CA ASP A 77 12.77 19.75 11.20
C ASP A 77 13.50 20.84 10.38
N GLU A 78 14.70 21.25 10.78
CA GLU A 78 15.49 22.22 10.02
C GLU A 78 15.97 21.62 8.69
N LEU A 79 16.04 22.47 7.67
CA LEU A 79 16.63 22.08 6.39
C LEU A 79 18.11 21.69 6.59
N PRO A 80 18.59 20.63 5.91
CA PRO A 80 20.00 20.28 5.96
C PRO A 80 20.86 21.42 5.39
N PRO A 81 22.13 21.54 5.81
CA PRO A 81 23.04 22.54 5.27
C PRO A 81 23.16 22.42 3.74
N GLY A 82 22.84 23.49 3.00
CA GLY A 82 23.05 23.58 1.54
C GLY A 82 21.84 23.23 0.65
N TRP A 83 20.64 23.10 1.23
CA TRP A 83 19.37 23.08 0.49
C TRP A 83 18.90 24.48 0.10
#